data_AF-A0A8D0V045-F1
#
_entry.id   AF-A0A8D0V045-F1
#
_cell.length_a   1.000
_cell.length_b   1.000
_cell.length_c   1.000
_cell.angle_alpha   90.00
_cell.angle_beta   90.00
_cell.angle_gamma   90.00
#
_symmetry.space_group_name_H-M   'P 1'
#
loop_
_entity.id
_entity.type
_entity.pdbx_description
1 polymer ?
#
loop_
_entity_poly.entity_id
_entity_poly.type
_entity_poly.pdbx_seq_one_letter_code
_entity_poly.pdbx_strand_id
1 'polypeptide(L)'
;MVLSELAARLNCTEYKNWVKAGHCLLLLRGCLQGFVSREVHAFHRGLLAAAPGLGPHATCRSVSRCSPRARQVIKCRNEIMHSSDMKVSSVWLRDFQMKIHNFLNEFKNIPEIMAVYSRIEQLLTSDWAVHIPEEDQRDGCEDETRIYLTESQINEIEMELLKEKLQELYLQAEEQEVLPEEILNQLEVVKEFLRNNKDLRNGLAEDMYKLDSLHQQHEKLDSKEPGAQTPEGKT
;
A
#
# COMPACT_ATOMS: atom_id res chain seq x y z
N MET A 1 17.01 4.54 19.75
CA MET A 1 16.14 5.64 19.27
C MET A 1 15.03 5.09 18.37
N VAL A 2 15.34 4.19 17.43
CA VAL A 2 14.37 3.46 16.56
C VAL A 2 13.18 2.88 17.35
N LEU A 3 13.46 2.09 18.41
CA LEU A 3 12.44 1.52 19.31
C LEU A 3 11.42 2.54 19.85
N SER A 4 11.84 3.78 20.15
CA SER A 4 10.95 4.81 20.70
C SER A 4 10.04 5.41 19.65
N GLU A 5 10.51 5.55 18.41
CA GLU A 5 9.74 6.13 17.31
C GLU A 5 8.68 5.13 16.81
N LEU A 6 9.07 3.87 16.61
CA LEU A 6 8.14 2.80 16.24
C LEU A 6 7.05 2.59 17.32
N ALA A 7 7.44 2.51 18.59
CA ALA A 7 6.48 2.35 19.68
C ALA A 7 5.49 3.52 19.74
N ALA A 8 5.95 4.77 19.49
CA ALA A 8 5.07 5.93 19.44
C ALA A 8 4.05 5.84 18.29
N ARG A 9 4.48 5.43 17.09
CA ARG A 9 3.57 5.21 15.95
C ARG A 9 2.56 4.10 16.24
N LEU A 10 3.02 2.98 16.78
CA LEU A 10 2.17 1.83 17.11
C LEU A 10 1.29 2.07 18.36
N ASN A 11 1.44 3.18 19.08
CA ASN A 11 0.42 3.61 20.05
C ASN A 11 -0.82 4.21 19.37
N CYS A 12 -0.71 4.68 18.12
CA CYS A 12 -1.85 5.12 17.34
C CYS A 12 -2.60 3.90 16.76
N THR A 13 -3.85 3.70 17.18
CA THR A 13 -4.69 2.59 16.70
C THR A 13 -4.91 2.66 15.19
N GLU A 14 -5.17 3.85 14.64
CA GLU A 14 -5.47 3.98 13.21
C GLU A 14 -4.24 3.75 12.33
N TYR A 15 -3.05 4.11 12.82
CA TYR A 15 -1.79 3.79 12.15
C TYR A 15 -1.51 2.27 12.17
N LYS A 16 -1.71 1.62 13.33
CA LYS A 16 -1.63 0.14 13.42
C LYS A 16 -2.57 -0.54 12.42
N ASN A 17 -3.79 -0.03 12.29
CA ASN A 17 -4.75 -0.57 11.34
C ASN A 17 -4.26 -0.41 9.90
N TRP A 18 -3.64 0.73 9.56
CA TRP A 18 -3.08 0.98 8.24
C TRP A 18 -1.94 0.00 7.92
N VAL A 19 -1.01 -0.21 8.86
CA VAL A 19 0.09 -1.18 8.70
C VAL A 19 -0.45 -2.61 8.55
N LYS A 20 -1.42 -3.03 9.38
CA LYS A 20 -2.05 -4.36 9.27
C LYS A 20 -2.71 -4.58 7.92
N ALA A 21 -3.49 -3.61 7.48
CA ALA A 21 -4.24 -3.74 6.23
C ALA A 21 -3.31 -3.69 5.02
N GLY A 22 -2.27 -2.85 5.06
CA GLY A 22 -1.20 -2.84 4.07
C GLY A 22 -0.46 -4.17 4.00
N HIS A 23 -0.03 -4.71 5.14
CA HIS A 23 0.64 -6.02 5.19
C HIS A 23 -0.24 -7.15 4.63
N CYS A 24 -1.55 -7.12 4.93
CA CYS A 24 -2.50 -8.05 4.33
C CYS A 24 -2.48 -7.97 2.79
N LEU A 25 -2.47 -6.76 2.22
CA LEU A 25 -2.38 -6.58 0.76
C LEU A 25 -1.04 -7.06 0.18
N LEU A 26 0.08 -6.85 0.89
CA LEU A 26 1.39 -7.36 0.48
C LEU A 26 1.39 -8.90 0.42
N LEU A 27 0.85 -9.56 1.45
CA LEU A 27 0.70 -11.02 1.50
C LEU A 27 -0.21 -11.54 0.37
N LEU A 28 -1.34 -10.86 0.14
CA LEU A 28 -2.26 -11.17 -0.94
C LEU A 28 -1.59 -11.05 -2.31
N ARG A 29 -0.85 -9.97 -2.56
CA ARG A 29 -0.10 -9.82 -3.81
C ARG A 29 0.86 -10.99 -4.01
N GLY A 30 1.65 -11.31 -2.99
CA GLY A 30 2.63 -12.39 -3.07
C GLY A 30 2.01 -13.74 -3.44
N CYS A 31 0.88 -14.10 -2.82
CA CYS A 31 0.23 -15.38 -3.11
C CYS A 31 -0.49 -15.41 -4.47
N LEU A 32 -1.13 -14.30 -4.85
CA LEU A 32 -1.87 -14.21 -6.11
C LEU A 32 -0.95 -14.10 -7.31
N GLN A 33 0.19 -13.44 -7.22
CA GLN A 33 1.09 -13.23 -8.36
C GLN A 33 1.52 -14.56 -8.99
N GLY A 34 1.90 -15.54 -8.17
CA GLY A 34 2.25 -16.88 -8.65
C GLY A 34 1.06 -17.61 -9.27
N PHE A 35 -0.12 -17.51 -8.66
CA PHE A 35 -1.35 -18.11 -9.17
C PHE A 35 -1.76 -17.51 -10.51
N VAL A 36 -1.90 -16.19 -10.59
CA VAL A 36 -2.29 -15.46 -11.80
C VAL A 36 -1.31 -15.74 -12.94
N SER A 37 0.00 -15.72 -12.67
CA SER A 37 0.98 -16.07 -13.69
C SER A 37 0.75 -17.48 -14.23
N ARG A 38 0.56 -18.49 -13.38
CA ARG A 38 0.30 -19.87 -13.82
C ARG A 38 -0.99 -20.00 -14.63
N GLU A 39 -2.08 -19.40 -14.18
CA GLU A 39 -3.37 -19.44 -14.86
C GLU A 39 -3.33 -18.76 -16.22
N VAL A 40 -2.66 -17.60 -16.31
CA VAL A 40 -2.46 -16.89 -17.60
C VAL A 40 -1.66 -17.76 -18.57
N HIS A 41 -0.59 -18.40 -18.11
CA HIS A 41 0.19 -19.31 -18.94
C HIS A 41 -0.62 -20.55 -19.37
N ALA A 42 -1.39 -21.14 -18.47
CA ALA A 42 -2.24 -22.30 -18.77
C ALA A 42 -3.33 -21.94 -19.78
N PHE A 43 -3.97 -20.79 -19.61
CA PHE A 43 -4.95 -20.24 -20.55
C PHE A 43 -4.32 -20.03 -21.93
N HIS A 44 -3.17 -19.37 -22.02
CA HIS A 44 -2.48 -19.17 -23.31
C HIS A 44 -2.11 -20.50 -23.98
N ARG A 45 -1.61 -21.49 -23.22
CA ARG A 45 -1.35 -22.83 -23.77
C ARG A 45 -2.61 -23.51 -24.29
N GLY A 46 -3.70 -23.48 -23.53
CA GLY A 46 -4.98 -24.06 -23.93
C GLY A 46 -5.57 -23.38 -25.17
N LEU A 47 -5.47 -22.05 -25.23
CA LEU A 47 -5.92 -21.26 -26.37
C LEU A 47 -5.15 -21.61 -27.65
N LEU A 48 -3.81 -21.70 -27.57
CA LEU A 48 -2.97 -22.09 -28.70
C LEU A 48 -3.22 -23.52 -29.16
N ALA A 49 -3.49 -24.45 -28.23
CA ALA A 49 -3.84 -25.83 -28.56
C ALA A 49 -5.22 -25.92 -29.26
N ALA A 50 -6.19 -25.12 -28.82
CA ALA A 50 -7.55 -25.12 -29.37
C ALA A 50 -7.69 -24.32 -30.67
N ALA A 51 -6.81 -23.36 -30.92
CA ALA A 51 -6.88 -22.48 -32.09
C ALA A 51 -5.47 -22.20 -32.65
N PRO A 52 -4.90 -23.14 -33.45
CA PRO A 52 -3.54 -23.05 -33.99
C PRO A 52 -3.31 -21.85 -34.94
N GLY A 53 -4.39 -21.21 -35.41
CA GLY A 53 -4.35 -20.05 -36.29
C GLY A 53 -4.30 -18.68 -35.58
N LEU A 54 -4.32 -18.65 -34.24
CA LEU A 54 -4.18 -17.39 -33.50
C LEU A 54 -2.72 -16.95 -33.51
N GLY A 55 -2.41 -15.93 -34.31
CA GLY A 55 -1.08 -15.32 -34.35
C GLY A 55 -0.77 -14.48 -33.09
N PRO A 56 0.46 -13.95 -32.97
CA PRO A 56 0.95 -13.18 -31.81
C PRO A 56 0.15 -11.91 -31.45
N HIS A 57 -0.80 -11.51 -32.29
CA HIS A 57 -1.59 -10.28 -32.17
C HIS A 57 -3.10 -10.52 -32.00
N ALA A 58 -3.51 -11.74 -31.66
CA ALA A 58 -4.90 -12.00 -31.33
C ALA A 58 -5.32 -11.24 -30.07
N THR A 59 -6.22 -10.27 -30.20
CA THR A 59 -6.71 -9.45 -29.09
C THR A 59 -7.91 -10.11 -28.42
N CYS A 60 -7.78 -10.36 -27.12
CA CYS A 60 -8.90 -10.80 -26.28
C CYS A 60 -9.88 -9.63 -26.09
N ARG A 61 -11.11 -9.75 -26.60
CA ARG A 61 -12.16 -8.72 -26.44
C ARG A 61 -12.93 -8.80 -25.13
N SER A 62 -12.65 -9.78 -24.24
CA SER A 62 -13.41 -9.93 -23.00
C SER A 62 -12.83 -9.09 -21.87
N VAL A 63 -13.16 -7.80 -21.86
CA VAL A 63 -12.88 -6.89 -20.72
C VAL A 63 -13.91 -7.07 -19.59
N SER A 64 -14.91 -7.93 -19.76
CA SER A 64 -16.14 -7.95 -18.95
C SER A 64 -16.14 -8.90 -17.75
N ARG A 65 -15.04 -9.59 -17.41
CA ARG A 65 -15.04 -10.58 -16.32
C ARG A 65 -13.96 -10.39 -15.25
N CYS A 66 -13.70 -9.14 -14.83
CA CYS A 66 -13.08 -8.94 -13.52
C CYS A 66 -14.12 -9.25 -12.44
N SER A 67 -13.85 -10.18 -11.53
CA SER A 67 -14.81 -10.54 -10.48
C SER A 67 -15.16 -9.29 -9.65
N PRO A 68 -16.43 -9.10 -9.25
CA PRO A 68 -16.81 -7.99 -8.38
C PRO A 68 -15.99 -7.91 -7.08
N ARG A 69 -15.48 -9.06 -6.59
CA ARG A 69 -14.67 -9.15 -5.38
C ARG A 69 -13.24 -8.65 -5.59
N ALA A 70 -12.61 -8.96 -6.74
CA ALA A 70 -11.30 -8.38 -7.08
C ALA A 70 -11.36 -6.85 -7.14
N ARG A 71 -12.47 -6.28 -7.67
CA ARG A 71 -12.71 -4.83 -7.67
C ARG A 71 -12.79 -4.24 -6.25
N GLN A 72 -13.37 -4.97 -5.30
CA GLN A 72 -13.44 -4.53 -3.90
C GLN A 72 -12.06 -4.50 -3.25
N VAL A 73 -11.21 -5.49 -3.51
CA VAL A 73 -9.82 -5.52 -3.00
C VAL A 73 -9.00 -4.37 -3.60
N ILE A 74 -9.13 -4.12 -4.90
CA ILE A 74 -8.48 -2.97 -5.57
C ILE A 74 -8.95 -1.66 -4.95
N LYS A 75 -10.24 -1.52 -4.66
CA LYS A 75 -10.78 -0.34 -3.99
C LYS A 75 -10.17 -0.16 -2.60
N CYS A 76 -10.08 -1.22 -1.79
CA CYS A 76 -9.44 -1.16 -0.49
C CYS A 76 -7.95 -0.79 -0.57
N ARG A 77 -7.23 -1.31 -1.57
CA ARG A 77 -5.85 -0.93 -1.85
C ARG A 77 -5.76 0.57 -2.15
N ASN A 78 -6.61 1.10 -3.02
CA ASN A 78 -6.60 2.54 -3.33
C ASN A 78 -6.94 3.39 -2.08
N GLU A 79 -7.91 2.96 -1.26
CA GLU A 79 -8.24 3.66 -0.02
C GLU A 79 -7.06 3.73 0.97
N ILE A 80 -6.25 2.66 1.10
CA ILE A 80 -5.02 2.67 1.92
C ILE A 80 -3.92 3.55 1.29
N MET A 81 -3.74 3.43 -0.02
CA MET A 81 -2.67 4.13 -0.74
C MET A 81 -2.95 5.62 -0.84
N HIS A 82 -4.22 6.04 -0.84
CA HIS A 82 -4.65 7.44 -0.87
C HIS A 82 -5.10 7.96 0.51
N SER A 83 -4.97 7.15 1.58
CA SER A 83 -5.06 7.65 2.95
C SER A 83 -3.98 8.71 3.14
N SER A 84 -4.38 9.95 3.42
CA SER A 84 -3.47 11.09 3.44
C SER A 84 -2.48 11.04 4.61
N ASP A 85 -2.85 10.45 5.74
CA ASP A 85 -2.09 10.46 6.99
C ASP A 85 -1.60 9.08 7.44
N MET A 86 -1.64 8.08 6.55
CA MET A 86 -1.27 6.68 6.82
C MET A 86 -2.06 6.09 7.99
N LYS A 87 -3.33 6.46 8.10
CA LYS A 87 -4.27 5.97 9.10
C LYS A 87 -5.55 5.47 8.46
N VAL A 88 -6.14 4.46 9.10
CA VAL A 88 -7.50 3.99 8.80
C VAL A 88 -8.24 3.61 10.07
N SER A 89 -9.55 3.90 10.10
CA SER A 89 -10.36 3.63 11.28
C SER A 89 -10.56 2.13 11.54
N SER A 90 -10.83 1.75 12.79
CA SER A 90 -11.13 0.35 13.14
C SER A 90 -12.43 -0.17 12.50
N VAL A 91 -13.38 0.72 12.23
CA VAL A 91 -14.62 0.38 11.49
C VAL A 91 -14.26 0.01 10.05
N TRP A 92 -13.40 0.81 9.42
CA TRP A 92 -12.91 0.53 8.07
C TRP A 92 -12.13 -0.79 8.03
N LEU A 93 -11.24 -1.06 9.00
CA LEU A 93 -10.47 -2.30 9.05
C LEU A 93 -11.37 -3.55 9.15
N ARG A 94 -12.48 -3.45 9.89
CA ARG A 94 -13.46 -4.55 10.00
C ARG A 94 -14.17 -4.82 8.68
N ASP A 95 -14.56 -3.76 7.96
CA ASP A 95 -15.15 -3.88 6.63
C ASP A 95 -14.15 -4.45 5.61
N PHE A 96 -12.90 -3.99 5.66
CA PHE A 96 -11.78 -4.55 4.90
C PHE A 96 -11.62 -6.06 5.15
N GLN A 97 -11.60 -6.49 6.42
CA GLN A 97 -11.49 -7.91 6.76
C GLN A 97 -12.61 -8.75 6.14
N MET A 98 -13.86 -8.27 6.16
CA MET A 98 -14.98 -8.97 5.53
C MET A 98 -14.80 -9.07 4.00
N LYS A 99 -14.35 -7.99 3.35
CA LYS A 99 -14.08 -7.98 1.90
C LYS A 99 -12.96 -8.94 1.52
N ILE A 100 -11.86 -8.98 2.28
CA ILE A 100 -10.76 -9.91 2.07
C ILE A 100 -11.21 -11.35 2.27
N HIS A 101 -11.95 -11.64 3.34
CA HIS A 101 -12.52 -12.97 3.59
C HIS A 101 -13.38 -13.46 2.42
N ASN A 102 -14.29 -12.61 1.93
CA ASN A 102 -15.14 -12.93 0.78
C ASN A 102 -14.34 -13.17 -0.50
N PHE A 103 -13.28 -12.41 -0.73
CA PHE A 103 -12.40 -12.59 -1.88
C PHE A 103 -11.61 -13.90 -1.79
N LEU A 104 -10.95 -14.17 -0.66
CA LEU A 104 -10.14 -15.37 -0.46
C LEU A 104 -10.96 -16.67 -0.48
N ASN A 105 -12.24 -16.62 -0.08
CA ASN A 105 -13.16 -17.74 -0.23
C ASN A 105 -13.39 -18.19 -1.69
N GLU A 106 -13.12 -17.34 -2.70
CA GLU A 106 -13.12 -17.77 -4.11
C GLU A 106 -11.99 -18.77 -4.42
N PHE A 107 -10.93 -18.75 -3.62
CA PHE A 107 -9.72 -19.56 -3.79
C PHE A 107 -9.63 -20.73 -2.80
N LYS A 108 -10.74 -21.07 -2.12
CA LYS A 108 -10.76 -22.10 -1.07
C LYS A 108 -10.26 -23.48 -1.49
N ASN A 109 -10.28 -23.76 -2.79
CA ASN A 109 -9.82 -25.02 -3.37
C ASN A 109 -8.33 -25.00 -3.75
N ILE A 110 -7.61 -23.89 -3.50
CA ILE A 110 -6.19 -23.71 -3.85
C ILE A 110 -5.37 -23.71 -2.55
N PRO A 111 -4.70 -24.82 -2.21
CA PRO A 111 -4.03 -24.99 -0.93
C PRO A 111 -2.97 -23.92 -0.63
N GLU A 112 -2.20 -23.48 -1.64
CA GLU A 112 -1.16 -22.47 -1.44
C GLU A 112 -1.73 -21.12 -1.03
N ILE A 113 -2.90 -20.75 -1.57
CA ILE A 113 -3.59 -19.50 -1.20
C ILE A 113 -4.23 -19.65 0.18
N MET A 114 -4.78 -20.82 0.50
CA MET A 114 -5.39 -21.07 1.81
C MET A 114 -4.38 -21.03 2.97
N ALA A 115 -3.14 -21.48 2.77
CA ALA A 115 -2.09 -21.35 3.78
C ALA A 115 -1.79 -19.88 4.11
N VAL A 116 -1.75 -19.01 3.09
CA VAL A 116 -1.56 -17.57 3.29
C VAL A 116 -2.79 -16.92 3.91
N TYR A 117 -3.99 -17.38 3.55
CA TYR A 117 -5.24 -16.89 4.13
C TYR A 117 -5.30 -17.08 5.66
N SER A 118 -4.92 -18.24 6.19
CA SER A 118 -4.87 -18.46 7.65
C SER A 118 -3.94 -17.46 8.34
N ARG A 119 -2.79 -17.15 7.73
CA ARG A 119 -1.86 -16.13 8.24
C ARG A 119 -2.47 -14.72 8.18
N ILE A 120 -3.23 -14.40 7.14
CA ILE A 120 -3.95 -13.12 7.00
C ILE A 120 -5.04 -12.98 8.07
N GLU A 121 -5.81 -14.02 8.36
CA GLU A 121 -6.83 -13.96 9.40
C GLU A 121 -6.21 -13.73 10.78
N GLN A 122 -5.14 -14.44 11.09
CA GLN A 122 -4.39 -14.22 12.33
C GLN A 122 -3.84 -12.79 12.38
N LEU A 123 -3.26 -12.28 11.29
CA LEU A 123 -2.75 -10.91 11.18
C LEU A 123 -3.82 -9.86 11.51
N LEU A 124 -5.01 -9.97 10.89
CA LEU A 124 -6.07 -8.98 11.03
C LEU A 124 -6.75 -9.02 12.40
N THR A 125 -6.79 -10.20 13.04
CA THR A 125 -7.39 -10.39 14.36
C THR A 125 -6.42 -10.19 15.53
N SER A 126 -5.11 -10.24 15.30
CA SER A 126 -4.09 -10.10 16.35
C SER A 126 -4.02 -8.69 16.93
N ASP A 127 -3.93 -8.56 18.25
CA ASP A 127 -3.55 -7.30 18.90
C ASP A 127 -2.04 -7.09 18.78
N TRP A 128 -1.63 -6.35 17.74
CA TRP A 128 -0.25 -5.88 17.52
C TRP A 128 0.20 -4.98 18.68
N ALA A 129 0.57 -5.59 19.79
CA ALA A 129 1.35 -4.96 20.84
C ALA A 129 2.82 -5.24 20.54
N VAL A 130 3.65 -4.20 20.55
CA VAL A 130 5.09 -4.35 20.38
C VAL A 130 5.61 -5.15 21.57
N HIS A 131 6.19 -6.32 21.30
CA HIS A 131 6.95 -7.04 22.31
C HIS A 131 8.24 -6.26 22.56
N ILE A 132 8.28 -5.51 23.65
CA ILE A 132 9.54 -4.99 24.20
C ILE A 132 10.14 -6.16 24.96
N PRO A 133 11.28 -6.73 24.53
CA PRO A 133 11.94 -7.76 25.33
C PRO A 133 12.42 -7.09 26.62
N GLU A 134 11.69 -7.28 27.72
CA GLU A 134 12.29 -7.18 29.04
C GLU A 134 13.17 -8.42 29.21
N GLU A 135 14.39 -8.24 29.74
CA GLU A 135 15.45 -9.26 29.85
C GLU A 135 15.08 -10.51 30.68
N ASP A 136 13.88 -10.56 31.28
CA ASP A 136 13.42 -11.69 32.07
C ASP A 136 12.39 -12.54 31.28
N GLN A 137 12.87 -13.64 30.71
CA GLN A 137 12.01 -14.75 30.27
C GLN A 137 11.22 -15.28 31.47
N ARG A 138 9.93 -14.94 31.56
CA ARG A 138 9.01 -15.68 32.41
C ARG A 138 8.74 -17.03 31.76
N ASP A 139 9.13 -18.09 32.46
CA ASP A 139 8.62 -19.45 32.25
C ASP A 139 7.10 -19.44 32.43
N GLY A 140 6.37 -19.41 31.33
CA GLY A 140 4.91 -19.34 31.33
C GLY A 140 4.33 -19.54 29.94
N CYS A 141 3.87 -20.78 29.71
CA CYS A 141 3.02 -21.27 28.62
C CYS A 141 2.90 -20.34 27.39
N GLU A 142 3.62 -20.66 26.31
CA GLU A 142 3.49 -20.01 25.01
C GLU A 142 2.03 -20.06 24.55
N ASP A 143 1.34 -18.93 24.60
CA ASP A 143 0.01 -18.79 24.02
C ASP A 143 0.18 -18.85 22.49
N GLU A 144 -0.04 -20.03 21.90
CA GLU A 144 0.16 -20.37 20.48
C GLU A 144 -0.61 -19.47 19.47
N THR A 145 -1.37 -18.48 19.95
CA THR A 145 -2.33 -17.69 19.16
C THR A 145 -1.87 -16.26 18.86
N ARG A 146 -0.72 -15.80 19.38
CA ARG A 146 -0.26 -14.41 19.15
C ARG A 146 0.86 -14.35 18.13
N ILE A 147 0.62 -13.72 16.97
CA ILE A 147 1.70 -13.39 16.04
C ILE A 147 2.53 -12.27 16.66
N TYR A 148 3.69 -12.62 17.19
CA TYR A 148 4.71 -11.66 17.59
C TYR A 148 5.55 -11.30 16.36
N LEU A 149 5.29 -10.12 15.78
CA LEU A 149 6.23 -9.53 14.84
C LEU A 149 7.32 -8.78 15.61
N THR A 150 8.56 -8.98 15.19
CA THR A 150 9.71 -8.24 15.68
C THR A 150 9.68 -6.79 15.20
N GLU A 151 10.38 -5.90 15.89
CA GLU A 151 10.55 -4.49 15.47
C GLU A 151 11.03 -4.39 14.02
N SER A 152 12.05 -5.16 13.64
CA SER A 152 12.61 -5.13 12.29
C SER A 152 11.59 -5.56 11.24
N GLN A 153 10.78 -6.58 11.52
CA GLN A 153 9.73 -7.02 10.59
C GLN A 153 8.66 -5.94 10.40
N ILE A 154 8.26 -5.24 11.46
CA ILE A 154 7.29 -4.15 11.33
C ILE A 154 7.90 -3.00 10.54
N ASN A 155 9.16 -2.65 10.82
CA ASN A 155 9.86 -1.60 10.08
C ASN A 155 10.00 -1.94 8.58
N GLU A 156 10.33 -3.18 8.24
CA GLU A 156 10.36 -3.67 6.86
C GLU A 156 9.00 -3.50 6.17
N ILE A 157 7.91 -3.86 6.86
CA ILE A 157 6.54 -3.68 6.35
C ILE A 157 6.24 -2.19 6.14
N GLU A 158 6.51 -1.32 7.11
CA GLU A 158 6.31 0.13 6.98
C GLU A 158 7.08 0.68 5.78
N MET A 159 8.34 0.26 5.60
CA MET A 159 9.17 0.66 4.47
C MET A 159 8.58 0.20 3.13
N GLU A 160 8.14 -1.05 3.00
CA GLU A 160 7.51 -1.53 1.76
C GLU A 160 6.24 -0.75 1.43
N LEU A 161 5.37 -0.51 2.41
CA LEU A 161 4.13 0.24 2.20
C LEU A 161 4.40 1.69 1.79
N LEU A 162 5.38 2.35 2.44
CA LEU A 162 5.75 3.72 2.08
C LEU A 162 6.37 3.80 0.70
N LYS A 163 7.21 2.83 0.31
CA LYS A 163 7.77 2.76 -1.05
C LYS A 163 6.69 2.64 -2.10
N GLU A 164 5.71 1.75 -1.90
CA GLU A 164 4.59 1.63 -2.84
C GLU A 164 3.78 2.93 -2.91
N LYS A 165 3.50 3.55 -1.76
CA LYS A 165 2.73 4.80 -1.71
C LYS A 165 3.45 5.92 -2.45
N LEU A 166 4.76 6.06 -2.24
CA LEU A 166 5.60 7.03 -2.93
C LEU A 166 5.64 6.77 -4.44
N GLN A 167 5.82 5.52 -4.86
CA GLN A 167 5.79 5.14 -6.28
C GLN A 167 4.47 5.53 -6.96
N GLU A 168 3.34 5.31 -6.29
CA GLU A 168 2.03 5.72 -6.82
C GLU A 168 1.89 7.23 -6.92
N LEU A 169 2.34 7.98 -5.92
CA LEU A 169 2.34 9.45 -5.96
C LEU A 169 3.23 9.98 -7.08
N TYR A 170 4.41 9.39 -7.28
CA TYR A 170 5.30 9.78 -8.37
C TYR A 170 4.69 9.48 -9.73
N LEU A 171 4.06 8.32 -9.92
CA LEU A 171 3.38 7.99 -11.16
C LEU A 171 2.25 8.98 -11.45
N GLN A 172 1.44 9.32 -10.45
CA GLN A 172 0.37 10.32 -10.60
C GLN A 172 0.90 11.72 -10.91
N ALA A 173 2.11 12.04 -10.42
CA ALA A 173 2.78 13.30 -10.71
C ALA A 173 3.37 13.35 -12.12
N GLU A 174 3.90 12.22 -12.61
CA GLU A 174 4.42 12.11 -13.97
C GLU A 174 3.31 12.12 -15.04
N GLU A 175 2.12 11.60 -14.71
CA GLU A 175 0.98 11.56 -15.63
C GLU A 175 0.32 12.93 -15.86
N GLN A 176 0.60 13.94 -15.02
CA GLN A 176 -0.10 15.23 -15.03
C GLN A 176 0.85 16.40 -15.29
N GLU A 177 0.51 17.25 -16.28
CA GLU A 177 1.29 18.45 -16.60
C GLU A 177 1.25 19.51 -15.47
N VAL A 178 0.16 19.55 -14.71
CA VAL A 178 -0.02 20.38 -13.51
C VAL A 178 -0.50 19.49 -12.38
N LEU A 179 0.22 19.49 -11.26
CA LEU A 179 -0.17 18.69 -10.10
C LEU A 179 -1.42 19.26 -9.42
N PRO A 180 -2.46 18.44 -9.23
CA PRO A 180 -3.59 18.79 -8.38
C PRO A 180 -3.12 19.10 -6.95
N GLU A 181 -3.81 20.05 -6.31
CA GLU A 181 -3.54 20.47 -4.94
C GLU A 181 -3.65 19.29 -3.96
N GLU A 182 -4.53 18.31 -4.23
CA GLU A 182 -4.66 17.10 -3.43
C GLU A 182 -3.37 16.25 -3.43
N ILE A 183 -2.66 16.19 -4.56
CA ILE A 183 -1.44 15.39 -4.70
C ILE A 183 -0.28 16.10 -4.00
N LEU A 184 -0.19 17.43 -4.14
CA LEU A 184 0.78 18.25 -3.41
C LEU A 184 0.61 18.11 -1.91
N ASN A 185 -0.63 18.20 -1.43
CA ASN A 185 -0.95 17.99 -0.02
C ASN A 185 -0.55 16.59 0.46
N GLN A 186 -0.80 15.54 -0.34
CA GLN A 186 -0.35 14.18 0.01
C GLN A 186 1.17 14.05 0.03
N LEU A 187 1.88 14.65 -0.92
CA LEU A 187 3.35 14.64 -0.95
C LEU A 187 3.95 15.33 0.29
N GLU A 188 3.41 16.47 0.70
CA GLU A 188 3.91 17.18 1.89
C GLU A 188 3.58 16.41 3.18
N VAL A 189 2.41 15.78 3.30
CA VAL A 189 2.09 14.94 4.47
C VAL A 189 3.06 13.76 4.59
N VAL A 190 3.36 13.06 3.49
CA VAL A 190 4.32 11.95 3.49
C VAL A 190 5.73 12.45 3.85
N LYS A 191 6.13 13.61 3.32
CA LYS A 191 7.42 14.23 3.61
C LYS A 191 7.56 14.59 5.09
N GLU A 192 6.55 15.22 5.67
CA GLU A 192 6.54 15.58 7.08
C GLU A 192 6.52 14.35 7.99
N PHE A 193 5.77 13.31 7.58
CA PHE A 193 5.82 12.02 8.28
C PHE A 193 7.23 11.43 8.31
N LEU A 194 7.95 11.42 7.19
CA LEU A 194 9.33 10.92 7.15
C LEU A 194 10.29 11.80 7.98
N ARG A 195 10.12 13.13 7.98
CA ARG A 195 10.93 14.02 8.83
C ARG A 195 10.83 13.66 10.32
N ASN A 196 9.64 13.26 10.76
CA ASN A 196 9.33 12.92 12.15
C ASN A 196 9.72 11.47 12.54
N ASN A 197 10.06 10.62 11.58
CA ASN A 197 10.38 9.20 11.79
C ASN A 197 11.74 8.87 11.15
N LYS A 198 12.81 9.01 11.94
CA LYS A 198 14.18 8.94 11.43
C LYS A 198 14.55 7.55 10.96
N ASP A 199 14.02 6.53 11.64
CA ASP A 199 14.17 5.14 11.26
C ASP A 199 13.73 4.86 9.82
N LEU A 200 12.55 5.34 9.45
CA LEU A 200 12.00 5.20 8.09
C LEU A 200 12.69 6.13 7.09
N ARG A 201 12.97 7.37 7.49
CA ARG A 201 13.64 8.37 6.64
C ARG A 201 15.00 7.89 6.15
N ASN A 202 15.79 7.26 7.03
CA ASN A 202 17.11 6.77 6.66
C ASN A 202 17.04 5.68 5.58
N GLY A 203 16.02 4.82 5.63
CA GLY A 203 15.75 3.81 4.60
C GLY A 203 15.16 4.36 3.30
N LEU A 204 14.73 5.63 3.28
CA LEU A 204 14.06 6.32 2.17
C LEU A 204 14.75 7.64 1.80
N ALA A 205 16.07 7.73 2.01
CA ALA A 205 16.82 8.98 1.81
C ALA A 205 16.78 9.47 0.34
N GLU A 206 16.78 8.56 -0.64
CA GLU A 206 16.64 8.91 -2.05
C GLU A 206 15.25 9.47 -2.36
N ASP A 207 14.20 8.88 -1.80
CA ASP A 207 12.83 9.35 -1.98
C ASP A 207 12.61 10.71 -1.30
N MET A 208 13.25 10.96 -0.15
CA MET A 208 13.28 12.28 0.47
C MET A 208 13.83 13.36 -0.47
N TYR A 209 14.95 13.08 -1.16
CA TYR A 209 15.52 14.00 -2.12
C TYR A 209 14.58 14.25 -3.32
N LYS A 210 13.90 13.20 -3.81
CA LYS A 210 12.90 13.34 -4.88
C LYS A 210 11.70 14.17 -4.45
N LEU A 211 11.18 13.96 -3.24
CA LEU A 211 10.09 14.76 -2.66
C LEU A 211 10.46 16.24 -2.56
N ASP A 212 11.69 16.56 -2.16
CA ASP A 212 12.19 17.94 -2.14
C ASP A 212 12.29 18.54 -3.54
N SER A 213 12.75 17.76 -4.52
CA SER A 213 12.89 18.20 -5.91
C SER A 213 11.54 18.52 -6.55
N LEU A 214 10.51 17.69 -6.32
CA LEU A 214 9.16 17.92 -6.85
C LEU A 214 8.52 19.19 -6.26
N HIS A 215 8.61 19.39 -4.95
CA HIS A 215 8.08 20.61 -4.31
C HIS A 215 8.73 21.88 -4.89
N GLN A 216 10.06 21.90 -5.07
CA GLN A 216 10.77 23.05 -5.62
C GLN A 216 10.44 23.34 -7.09
N GLN A 217 10.07 22.32 -7.87
CA GLN A 217 9.62 22.52 -9.25
C GLN A 217 8.26 23.24 -9.29
N HIS A 218 7.36 22.91 -8.37
CA HIS A 218 6.04 23.52 -8.29
C HIS A 218 6.05 24.94 -7.71
N GLU A 219 6.83 25.21 -6.66
CA GLU A 219 6.99 26.58 -6.13
C GLU A 219 7.50 27.57 -7.20
N LYS A 220 8.33 27.09 -8.16
CA LYS A 220 8.84 27.88 -9.29
C LYS A 220 7.83 28.11 -10.40
N LEU A 221 6.80 27.27 -10.51
CA LEU A 221 5.74 27.39 -11.50
C LEU A 221 4.66 28.38 -11.02
N ASP A 222 4.28 28.34 -9.74
CA ASP A 222 3.33 29.30 -9.14
C ASP A 222 3.88 30.73 -9.09
N SER A 223 5.19 30.89 -8.89
CA SER A 223 5.83 32.21 -8.88
C SER A 223 6.01 32.86 -10.26
N LYS A 224 5.52 32.21 -11.34
CA LYS A 224 5.62 32.68 -12.72
C LYS A 224 4.30 33.20 -13.33
N GLU A 225 3.20 33.36 -12.58
CA GLU A 225 2.06 34.16 -13.07
C GLU A 225 2.37 35.66 -12.99
N PRO A 226 2.56 36.39 -14.11
CA PRO A 226 2.61 37.84 -14.09
C PRO A 226 1.18 38.33 -14.28
N GLY A 227 0.61 38.94 -13.24
CA GLY A 227 -0.63 39.69 -13.34
C GLY A 227 -0.55 40.67 -14.50
N ALA A 228 -1.48 40.54 -15.45
CA ALA A 228 -1.72 41.53 -16.48
C ALA A 228 -2.31 42.79 -15.82
N GLN A 229 -1.43 43.60 -15.23
CA GLN A 229 -1.73 45.00 -14.96
C GLN A 229 -1.72 45.74 -16.30
N THR A 230 -2.89 45.98 -16.87
CA THR A 230 -3.09 47.05 -17.83
C THR A 230 -2.87 48.40 -17.13
N PRO A 231 -1.93 49.26 -17.58
CA PRO A 231 -1.79 50.60 -17.05
C PRO A 231 -2.80 51.56 -17.69
N GLU A 232 -3.46 52.29 -16.78
CA GLU A 232 -4.00 53.66 -16.85
C GLU A 232 -4.19 54.36 -18.22
N GLY A 233 -5.45 54.69 -18.52
CA GLY A 233 -6.02 56.05 -18.51
C GLY A 233 -5.38 57.24 -19.28
N LYS A 234 -6.30 58.11 -19.74
CA LYS A 234 -6.16 59.49 -20.28
C LYS A 234 -5.87 59.52 -21.79
N THR A 235 -6.62 60.20 -22.66
CA THR A 235 -7.51 61.38 -22.55
C THR A 235 -8.57 61.30 -23.64
#